data_AF-A0A919P8V2-F1
#
_entry.id   AF-A0A919P8V2-F1
#
_cell.length_a   1.000
_cell.length_b   1.000
_cell.length_c   1.000
_cell.angle_alpha   90.00
_cell.angle_beta   90.00
_cell.angle_gamma   90.00
#
_symmetry.space_group_name_H-M   'P 1'
#
loop_
_entity.id
_entity.type
_entity.pdbx_description
1 polymer ?
#
loop_
_entity_poly.entity_id
_entity_poly.type
_entity_poly.pdbx_seq_one_letter_code
_entity_poly.pdbx_strand_id
1 'polypeptide(L)'
;MTAAPPTAPSTAPATALGHPSPGTDSPQQELLRAVERFGRAIRETSFLLSKEYPCSRGSVPIVRMLERRGTMQVSDIADVLHVDISVASRQVSSLVDEGYVERAVDDGDRRVRTLRLTPAGQVLATEMRAGLDRRMAETFAGWTPEDITACAGTLDRLTGTLETSTHAPAPREPTG
;
A
#
# COMPACT_ATOMS: atom_id res chain seq x y z
N MET A 1 -6.28 -17.46 48.20
CA MET A 1 -4.83 -17.71 48.11
C MET A 1 -4.57 -18.47 46.81
N THR A 2 -3.84 -17.78 45.92
CA THR A 2 -3.06 -18.26 44.76
C THR A 2 -3.78 -19.09 43.69
N ALA A 3 -4.27 -18.37 42.68
CA ALA A 3 -4.56 -18.87 41.35
C ALA A 3 -3.26 -19.25 40.61
N ALA A 4 -3.24 -20.44 40.00
CA ALA A 4 -2.17 -20.88 39.12
C ALA A 4 -2.26 -20.16 37.75
N PRO A 5 -1.13 -19.79 37.13
CA PRO A 5 -1.13 -19.10 35.83
C PRO A 5 -1.51 -20.05 34.68
N PRO A 6 -2.16 -19.55 33.61
CA PRO A 6 -2.46 -20.34 32.43
C PRO A 6 -1.17 -20.68 31.66
N THR A 7 -1.03 -21.95 31.33
CA THR A 7 0.06 -22.52 30.53
C THR A 7 0.00 -21.95 29.11
N ALA A 8 1.08 -21.29 28.67
CA ALA A 8 1.22 -20.79 27.32
C ALA A 8 1.14 -21.94 26.29
N PRO A 9 0.52 -21.73 25.11
CA PRO A 9 0.55 -22.73 24.05
C PRO A 9 1.98 -22.87 23.52
N SER A 10 2.52 -24.08 23.68
CA SER A 10 3.77 -24.56 23.11
C SER A 10 3.70 -24.54 21.59
N THR A 11 4.40 -23.61 20.95
CA THR A 11 4.58 -23.58 19.51
C THR A 11 5.50 -24.73 19.09
N ALA A 12 4.91 -25.83 18.62
CA ALA A 12 5.64 -26.82 17.85
C ALA A 12 5.98 -26.25 16.45
N PRO A 13 7.17 -26.52 15.90
CA PRO A 13 7.57 -25.97 14.61
C PRO A 13 6.75 -26.60 13.49
N ALA A 14 6.23 -25.76 12.60
CA ALA A 14 5.60 -26.19 11.36
C ALA A 14 6.61 -26.96 10.50
N THR A 15 6.26 -28.21 10.20
CA THR A 15 7.01 -29.13 9.37
C THR A 15 7.28 -28.56 7.97
N ALA A 16 8.57 -28.37 7.70
CA ALA A 16 9.28 -28.43 6.41
C ALA A 16 8.45 -28.32 5.12
N LEU A 17 8.34 -27.09 4.60
CA LEU A 17 8.33 -26.85 3.16
C LEU A 17 9.77 -26.56 2.73
N GLY A 18 10.27 -27.29 1.74
CA GLY A 18 11.68 -27.38 1.36
C GLY A 18 12.43 -26.06 1.36
N HIS A 19 13.48 -25.99 2.18
CA HIS A 19 14.50 -24.97 2.10
C HIS A 19 15.24 -25.12 0.76
N PRO A 20 15.28 -24.11 -0.13
CA PRO A 20 16.38 -24.02 -1.08
C PRO A 20 17.68 -23.89 -0.28
N SER A 21 18.73 -24.63 -0.68
CA SER A 21 20.02 -24.66 0.00
C SER A 21 20.52 -23.24 0.37
N PRO A 22 20.98 -23.02 1.61
CA PRO A 22 21.61 -21.76 1.98
C PRO A 22 22.99 -21.68 1.31
N GLY A 23 23.27 -20.58 0.60
CA GLY A 23 24.64 -20.15 0.32
C GLY A 23 25.12 -20.15 -1.14
N THR A 24 24.49 -19.41 -2.05
CA THR A 24 25.16 -19.04 -3.33
C THR A 24 24.89 -17.60 -3.78
N ASP A 25 23.94 -16.93 -3.14
CA ASP A 25 23.58 -15.57 -3.50
C ASP A 25 24.19 -14.56 -2.53
N SER A 26 24.53 -13.39 -3.05
CA SER A 26 24.94 -12.30 -2.20
C SER A 26 23.79 -11.88 -1.27
N PRO A 27 24.06 -11.29 -0.08
CA PRO A 27 23.01 -10.76 0.79
C PRO A 27 22.02 -9.82 0.06
N GLN A 28 22.49 -9.12 -0.98
CA GLN A 28 21.67 -8.26 -1.83
C GLN A 28 20.68 -9.05 -2.70
N GLN A 29 21.08 -10.20 -3.22
CA GLN A 29 20.20 -11.09 -4.01
C GLN A 29 19.15 -11.78 -3.13
N GLU A 30 19.50 -12.12 -1.89
CA GLU A 30 18.52 -12.60 -0.89
C GLU A 30 17.46 -11.54 -0.60
N LEU A 31 17.89 -10.28 -0.37
CA LEU A 31 16.99 -9.15 -0.18
C LEU A 31 16.09 -8.93 -1.40
N LEU A 32 16.64 -8.97 -2.62
CA LEU A 32 15.86 -8.80 -3.85
C LEU A 32 14.72 -9.83 -3.94
N ARG A 33 15.01 -11.10 -3.68
CA ARG A 33 13.97 -12.15 -3.67
C ARG A 33 12.93 -11.95 -2.58
N ALA A 34 13.34 -11.50 -1.39
CA ALA A 34 12.42 -11.17 -0.32
C ALA A 34 11.47 -10.04 -0.73
N VAL A 35 12.00 -8.99 -1.39
CA VAL A 35 11.20 -7.88 -1.94
C VAL A 35 10.24 -8.34 -3.03
N GLU A 36 10.68 -9.19 -3.96
CA GLU A 36 9.81 -9.74 -5.01
C GLU A 36 8.67 -10.59 -4.42
N ARG A 37 8.99 -11.42 -3.42
CA ARG A 37 7.99 -12.23 -2.70
C ARG A 37 7.00 -11.33 -1.96
N PHE A 38 7.49 -10.30 -1.29
CA PHE A 38 6.67 -9.31 -0.59
C PHE A 38 5.75 -8.55 -1.56
N GLY A 39 6.28 -8.06 -2.68
CA GLY A 39 5.49 -7.35 -3.69
C GLY A 39 4.40 -8.22 -4.33
N ARG A 40 4.66 -9.52 -4.54
CA ARG A 40 3.62 -10.48 -4.95
C ARG A 40 2.55 -10.66 -3.88
N ALA A 41 2.93 -10.86 -2.61
CA ALA A 41 1.98 -11.00 -1.51
C ALA A 41 1.11 -9.75 -1.32
N ILE A 42 1.69 -8.55 -1.45
CA ILE A 42 0.95 -7.28 -1.42
C ILE A 42 -0.08 -7.23 -2.55
N ARG A 43 0.30 -7.56 -3.79
CA ARG A 43 -0.60 -7.52 -4.95
C ARG A 43 -1.77 -8.48 -4.80
N GLU A 44 -1.53 -9.68 -4.31
CA GLU A 44 -2.57 -10.67 -4.04
C GLU A 44 -3.53 -10.19 -2.94
N THR A 45 -2.99 -9.68 -1.84
CA THR A 45 -3.79 -9.10 -0.74
C THR A 45 -4.62 -7.91 -1.21
N SER A 46 -4.02 -7.02 -2.01
CA SER A 46 -4.69 -5.85 -2.59
C SER A 46 -5.82 -6.26 -3.55
N PHE A 47 -5.59 -7.29 -4.36
CA PHE A 47 -6.61 -7.84 -5.24
C PHE A 47 -7.80 -8.42 -4.46
N LEU A 48 -7.55 -9.15 -3.37
CA LEU A 48 -8.62 -9.68 -2.51
C LEU A 48 -9.42 -8.56 -1.85
N LEU A 49 -8.73 -7.57 -1.25
CA LEU A 49 -9.36 -6.38 -0.65
C LEU A 49 -10.25 -5.64 -1.66
N SER A 50 -9.81 -5.53 -2.92
CA SER A 50 -10.57 -4.83 -3.95
C SER A 50 -11.91 -5.49 -4.30
N LYS A 51 -12.13 -6.76 -3.92
CA LYS A 51 -13.38 -7.48 -4.18
C LYS A 51 -14.45 -7.25 -3.12
N GLU A 52 -14.10 -6.70 -1.97
CA GLU A 52 -15.02 -6.54 -0.84
C GLU A 52 -15.83 -5.27 -0.88
N TYR A 53 -15.40 -4.31 -1.71
CA TYR A 53 -16.03 -3.02 -1.80
C TYR A 53 -16.77 -2.88 -3.12
N PRO A 54 -17.88 -2.13 -3.14
CA PRO A 54 -18.73 -1.97 -4.32
C PRO A 54 -18.10 -1.14 -5.45
N CYS A 55 -16.94 -0.51 -5.22
CA CYS A 55 -16.31 0.35 -6.21
C CYS A 55 -15.39 -0.40 -7.18
N SER A 56 -15.06 0.23 -8.31
CA SER A 56 -14.14 -0.36 -9.29
C SER A 56 -12.78 -0.72 -8.66
N ARG A 57 -12.26 -1.91 -8.99
CA ARG A 57 -11.10 -2.51 -8.30
C ARG A 57 -9.85 -1.65 -8.29
N GLY A 58 -9.60 -0.93 -9.40
CA GLY A 58 -8.46 -0.03 -9.52
C GLY A 58 -8.59 1.26 -8.70
N SER A 59 -9.76 1.48 -8.12
CA SER A 59 -10.15 2.76 -7.54
C SER A 59 -10.11 2.78 -6.00
N VAL A 60 -9.95 1.62 -5.35
CA VAL A 60 -9.78 1.52 -3.89
C VAL A 60 -8.58 2.34 -3.38
N PRO A 61 -7.38 2.30 -4.02
CA PRO A 61 -6.26 3.15 -3.60
C PRO A 61 -6.59 4.64 -3.67
N ILE A 62 -7.35 5.07 -4.68
CA ILE A 62 -7.74 6.46 -4.90
C ILE A 62 -8.68 6.95 -3.79
N VAL A 63 -9.70 6.18 -3.45
CA VAL A 63 -10.63 6.52 -2.35
C VAL A 63 -9.87 6.69 -1.04
N ARG A 64 -8.94 5.78 -0.73
CA ARG A 64 -8.09 5.85 0.47
C ARG A 64 -7.13 7.05 0.45
N MET A 65 -6.61 7.42 -0.72
CA MET A 65 -5.74 8.59 -0.86
C MET A 65 -6.52 9.87 -0.61
N LEU A 66 -7.70 10.01 -1.21
CA LEU A 66 -8.57 11.18 -1.01
C LEU A 66 -9.08 11.29 0.44
N GLU A 67 -9.32 10.16 1.12
CA GLU A 67 -9.64 10.16 2.56
C GLU A 67 -8.48 10.72 3.40
N ARG A 68 -7.24 10.32 3.10
CA ARG A 68 -6.05 10.69 3.90
C ARG A 68 -5.51 12.09 3.58
N ARG A 69 -5.54 12.48 2.31
CA ARG A 69 -4.91 13.70 1.80
C ARG A 69 -5.94 14.78 1.46
N GLY A 70 -7.22 14.46 1.49
CA GLY A 70 -8.30 15.37 1.12
C GLY A 70 -8.38 15.55 -0.40
N THR A 71 -8.34 16.81 -0.83
CA THR A 71 -8.52 17.17 -2.23
C THR A 71 -7.23 16.97 -3.03
N MET A 72 -7.28 16.29 -4.17
CA MET A 72 -6.09 15.97 -4.99
C MET A 72 -6.33 16.19 -6.49
N GLN A 73 -5.28 16.43 -7.26
CA GLN A 73 -5.37 16.43 -8.72
C GLN A 73 -5.21 15.02 -9.30
N VAL A 74 -5.70 14.80 -10.53
CA VAL A 74 -5.49 13.53 -11.26
C VAL A 74 -3.99 13.25 -11.48
N SER A 75 -3.19 14.29 -11.71
CA SER A 75 -1.73 14.18 -11.85
C SER A 75 -1.09 13.66 -10.58
N ASP A 76 -1.44 14.23 -9.42
CA ASP A 76 -0.89 13.80 -8.13
C ASP A 76 -1.27 12.36 -7.81
N ILE A 77 -2.49 11.94 -8.21
CA ILE A 77 -2.93 10.55 -8.08
C ILE A 77 -2.10 9.62 -8.99
N ALA A 78 -1.88 10.01 -10.24
CA ALA A 78 -1.08 9.25 -11.19
C ALA A 78 0.36 9.06 -10.69
N ASP A 79 0.96 10.14 -10.17
CA ASP A 79 2.31 10.14 -9.63
C ASP A 79 2.41 9.24 -8.40
N VAL A 80 1.49 9.35 -7.43
CA VAL A 80 1.52 8.51 -6.22
C VAL A 80 1.26 7.02 -6.54
N LEU A 81 0.41 6.73 -7.52
CA LEU A 81 0.14 5.34 -7.94
C LEU A 81 1.20 4.79 -8.91
N HIS A 82 2.12 5.61 -9.39
CA HIS A 82 3.10 5.27 -10.43
C HIS A 82 2.43 4.67 -11.68
N VAL A 83 1.37 5.31 -12.15
CA VAL A 83 0.63 4.93 -13.37
C VAL A 83 0.52 6.10 -14.33
N ASP A 84 0.29 5.83 -15.61
CA ASP A 84 0.02 6.89 -16.58
C ASP A 84 -1.22 7.70 -16.19
N ILE A 85 -1.18 9.00 -16.49
CA ILE A 85 -2.31 9.91 -16.25
C ILE A 85 -3.62 9.42 -16.91
N SER A 86 -3.52 8.71 -18.04
CA SER A 86 -4.68 8.13 -18.72
C SER A 86 -5.33 6.99 -17.91
N VAL A 87 -4.53 6.21 -17.18
CA VAL A 87 -5.02 5.13 -16.31
C VAL A 87 -5.70 5.73 -15.09
N ALA A 88 -5.04 6.67 -14.40
CA ALA A 88 -5.61 7.37 -13.26
C ALA A 88 -6.92 8.09 -13.64
N SER A 89 -6.96 8.78 -14.79
CA SER A 89 -8.15 9.47 -15.27
C SER A 89 -9.35 8.52 -15.52
N ARG A 90 -9.10 7.32 -16.05
CA ARG A 90 -10.15 6.29 -16.22
C ARG A 90 -10.68 5.79 -14.88
N GLN A 91 -9.81 5.51 -13.92
CA GLN A 91 -10.20 5.05 -12.57
C GLN A 91 -10.99 6.11 -11.81
N VAL A 92 -10.55 7.37 -11.89
CA VAL A 92 -11.26 8.53 -11.34
C VAL A 92 -12.63 8.69 -11.99
N SER A 93 -12.72 8.56 -13.31
CA SER A 93 -14.00 8.70 -14.01
C SER A 93 -15.00 7.64 -13.56
N SER A 94 -14.56 6.38 -13.39
CA SER A 94 -15.39 5.32 -12.79
C SER A 94 -15.90 5.72 -11.41
N LEU A 95 -15.06 6.27 -10.53
CA LEU A 95 -15.49 6.72 -9.20
C LEU A 95 -16.47 7.88 -9.22
N VAL A 96 -16.37 8.75 -10.22
CA VAL A 96 -17.32 9.84 -10.42
C VAL A 96 -18.66 9.30 -10.91
N ASP A 97 -18.64 8.37 -11.87
CA ASP A 97 -19.84 7.72 -12.40
C ASP A 97 -20.53 6.86 -11.32
N GLU A 98 -19.76 6.24 -10.43
CA GLU A 98 -20.25 5.51 -9.24
C GLU A 98 -20.73 6.43 -8.11
N GLY A 99 -20.49 7.74 -8.19
CA GLY A 99 -20.94 8.73 -7.20
C GLY A 99 -20.10 8.82 -5.91
N TYR A 100 -18.91 8.20 -5.87
CA TYR A 100 -18.02 8.26 -4.70
C TYR A 100 -17.04 9.44 -4.73
N VAL A 101 -16.74 9.96 -5.92
CA VAL A 101 -15.84 11.10 -6.11
C VAL A 101 -16.55 12.18 -6.91
N GLU A 102 -16.23 13.43 -6.63
CA GLU A 102 -16.66 14.56 -7.44
C GLU A 102 -15.48 15.42 -7.87
N ARG A 103 -15.63 16.06 -9.04
CA ARG A 103 -14.67 17.03 -9.57
C ARG A 103 -15.03 18.40 -9.00
N ALA A 104 -14.13 18.97 -8.22
CA ALA A 104 -14.23 20.33 -7.74
C ALA A 104 -13.42 21.28 -8.65
N VAL A 105 -13.93 22.48 -8.84
CA VAL A 105 -13.17 23.58 -9.47
C VAL A 105 -12.45 24.29 -8.34
N ASP A 106 -11.14 24.49 -8.49
CA ASP A 106 -10.39 25.32 -7.56
C ASP A 106 -10.80 26.79 -7.75
N ASP A 107 -11.17 27.47 -6.66
CA ASP A 107 -11.58 28.88 -6.67
C ASP A 107 -10.40 29.81 -7.06
N GLY A 108 -9.15 29.35 -6.92
CA GLY A 108 -7.95 30.09 -7.29
C GLY A 108 -7.50 29.92 -8.75
N ASP A 109 -7.74 28.76 -9.36
CA ASP A 109 -7.40 28.49 -10.76
C ASP A 109 -8.44 27.56 -11.42
N ARG A 110 -9.32 28.16 -12.22
CA ARG A 110 -10.41 27.44 -12.93
C ARG A 110 -9.89 26.37 -13.91
N ARG A 111 -8.59 26.32 -14.20
CA ARG A 111 -7.95 25.29 -15.03
C ARG A 111 -7.59 24.03 -14.25
N VAL A 112 -7.47 24.12 -12.92
CA VAL A 112 -7.13 22.98 -12.07
C VAL A 112 -8.40 22.30 -11.60
N ARG A 113 -8.64 21.10 -12.13
CA ARG A 113 -9.74 20.23 -11.71
C ARG A 113 -9.23 19.35 -10.58
N THR A 114 -9.69 19.62 -9.37
CA THR A 114 -9.39 18.80 -8.21
C THR A 114 -10.47 17.76 -7.99
N LEU A 115 -10.14 16.73 -7.21
CA LEU A 115 -11.00 15.60 -6.89
C LEU A 115 -11.17 15.54 -5.37
N ARG A 116 -12.39 15.28 -4.93
CA ARG A 116 -12.69 15.03 -3.52
C ARG A 116 -13.76 13.94 -3.37
N LEU A 117 -13.81 13.32 -2.20
CA LEU A 117 -14.85 12.35 -1.87
C LEU A 117 -16.20 13.06 -1.72
N THR A 118 -17.25 12.45 -2.28
CA THR A 118 -18.64 12.82 -1.96
C THR A 118 -19.00 12.32 -0.55
N PRO A 119 -20.15 12.69 0.03
CA PRO A 119 -20.61 12.09 1.28
C PRO A 119 -20.69 10.56 1.22
N ALA A 120 -21.14 9.99 0.10
CA ALA A 120 -21.15 8.54 -0.12
C ALA A 120 -19.72 7.97 -0.17
N GLY A 121 -18.79 8.67 -0.84
CA GLY A 121 -17.38 8.30 -0.86
C GLY A 121 -16.70 8.34 0.51
N GLN A 122 -17.09 9.27 1.38
CA GLN A 122 -16.59 9.36 2.75
C GLN A 122 -17.07 8.19 3.62
N VAL A 123 -18.34 7.80 3.48
CA VAL A 123 -18.87 6.59 4.14
C VAL A 123 -18.10 5.36 3.67
N LEU A 124 -17.96 5.18 2.36
CA LEU A 124 -17.19 4.08 1.78
C LEU A 124 -15.74 4.05 2.28
N ALA A 125 -15.07 5.20 2.31
CA ALA A 125 -13.69 5.30 2.80
C ALA A 125 -13.57 4.91 4.28
N THR A 126 -14.56 5.30 5.09
CA THR A 126 -14.63 4.95 6.52
C THR A 126 -14.82 3.45 6.72
N GLU A 127 -15.70 2.83 5.93
CA GLU A 127 -15.88 1.37 5.92
C GLU A 127 -14.60 0.65 5.50
N MET A 128 -13.93 1.14 4.45
CA MET A 128 -12.64 0.61 4.00
C MET A 128 -11.56 0.71 5.07
N ARG A 129 -11.48 1.85 5.78
CA ARG A 129 -10.55 2.05 6.89
C ARG A 129 -10.79 1.02 7.99
N ALA A 130 -12.03 0.92 8.48
CA ALA A 130 -12.38 0.00 9.55
C ALA A 130 -12.16 -1.47 9.17
N GLY A 131 -12.46 -1.84 7.93
CA GLY A 131 -12.21 -3.18 7.39
C GLY A 131 -10.72 -3.50 7.31
N LEU A 132 -9.91 -2.55 6.86
CA LEU A 132 -8.45 -2.71 6.81
C LEU A 132 -7.85 -2.81 8.21
N ASP A 133 -8.26 -1.95 9.14
CA ASP A 133 -7.72 -1.94 10.51
C ASP A 133 -7.97 -3.29 11.20
N ARG A 134 -9.18 -3.84 11.05
CA ARG A 134 -9.52 -5.18 11.55
C ARG A 134 -8.63 -6.26 10.93
N ARG A 135 -8.42 -6.21 9.62
CA ARG A 135 -7.57 -7.19 8.91
C ARG A 135 -6.12 -7.08 9.31
N MET A 136 -5.59 -5.88 9.49
CA MET A 136 -4.22 -5.69 9.96
C MET A 136 -4.07 -6.23 11.38
N ALA A 137 -5.04 -5.97 12.26
CA ALA A 137 -5.05 -6.55 13.61
C ALA A 137 -5.07 -8.09 13.58
N GLU A 138 -5.89 -8.71 12.73
CA GLU A 138 -5.95 -10.17 12.58
C GLU A 138 -4.65 -10.74 11.96
N THR A 139 -4.14 -10.11 10.90
CA THR A 139 -2.94 -10.56 10.17
C THR A 139 -1.69 -10.51 11.06
N PHE A 140 -1.61 -9.48 11.91
CA PHE A 140 -0.47 -9.25 12.81
C PHE A 140 -0.77 -9.64 14.26
N ALA A 141 -1.82 -10.44 14.53
CA ALA A 141 -2.20 -10.82 15.90
C ALA A 141 -1.09 -11.57 16.65
N GLY A 142 -0.18 -12.24 15.93
CA GLY A 142 0.98 -12.93 16.49
C GLY A 142 2.23 -12.07 16.64
N TRP A 143 2.20 -10.79 16.23
CA TRP A 143 3.34 -9.88 16.28
C TRP A 143 3.24 -8.98 17.51
N THR A 144 4.38 -8.68 18.13
CA THR A 144 4.41 -7.65 19.18
C THR A 144 4.35 -6.25 18.56
N PRO A 145 3.90 -5.22 19.31
CA PRO A 145 3.97 -3.83 18.83
C PRO A 145 5.39 -3.38 18.45
N GLU A 146 6.41 -3.92 19.13
CA GLU A 146 7.81 -3.66 18.82
C GLU A 146 8.21 -4.26 17.47
N ASP A 147 7.84 -5.51 17.18
CA ASP A 147 8.10 -6.16 15.89
C ASP A 147 7.45 -5.40 14.73
N ILE A 148 6.20 -4.94 14.92
CA ILE A 148 5.47 -4.13 13.93
C ILE A 148 6.23 -2.83 13.65
N THR A 149 6.65 -2.13 14.71
CA THR A 149 7.36 -0.85 14.60
C THR A 149 8.74 -1.03 13.94
N ALA A 150 9.49 -2.07 14.33
CA ALA A 150 10.80 -2.37 13.77
C ALA A 150 10.73 -2.76 12.28
N CYS A 151 9.71 -3.53 11.91
CA CYS A 151 9.46 -3.88 10.51
C CYS A 151 9.11 -2.65 9.67
N ALA A 152 8.22 -1.78 10.17
CA ALA A 152 7.88 -0.53 9.50
C ALA A 152 9.13 0.34 9.26
N GLY A 153 9.97 0.54 10.28
CA GLY A 153 11.22 1.30 10.11
C GLY A 153 12.21 0.67 9.14
N THR A 154 12.24 -0.66 9.03
CA THR A 154 13.08 -1.36 8.06
C THR A 154 12.57 -1.15 6.62
N LEU A 155 11.25 -1.21 6.42
CA LEU A 155 10.61 -0.95 5.13
C LEU A 155 10.78 0.51 4.69
N ASP A 156 10.70 1.47 5.60
CA ASP A 156 10.95 2.89 5.31
C ASP A 156 12.39 3.11 4.84
N ARG A 157 13.37 2.51 5.54
CA ARG A 157 14.78 2.60 5.14
C ARG A 157 15.03 1.96 3.78
N LEU A 158 14.42 0.81 3.52
CA LEU A 158 14.49 0.15 2.21
C LEU A 158 13.91 1.05 1.12
N THR A 159 12.74 1.65 1.37
CA THR A 159 12.05 2.55 0.43
C THR A 159 12.93 3.75 0.09
N GLY A 160 13.46 4.47 1.08
CA GLY A 160 14.36 5.61 0.85
C GLY A 160 15.65 5.22 0.09
N THR A 161 16.15 4.00 0.30
CA THR A 161 17.31 3.48 -0.45
C THR A 161 16.99 3.26 -1.93
N LEU A 162 15.79 2.73 -2.21
CA LEU A 162 15.32 2.50 -3.59
C LEU A 162 15.05 3.83 -4.30
N GLU A 163 14.37 4.77 -3.64
CA GLU A 163 14.10 6.10 -4.19
C GLU A 163 15.39 6.84 -4.54
N THR A 164 16.40 6.79 -3.68
CA THR A 164 17.71 7.42 -3.93
C THR A 164 18.43 6.78 -5.13
N SER A 165 18.30 5.47 -5.30
CA SER A 165 18.93 4.72 -6.39
C SER A 165 18.28 5.00 -7.75
N THR A 166 16.96 5.19 -7.78
CA THR A 166 16.22 5.55 -9.00
C THR A 166 16.51 6.99 -9.45
N HIS A 167 16.91 7.88 -8.53
CA HIS A 167 17.25 9.28 -8.82
C HIS A 167 18.75 9.54 -9.11
N ALA A 168 19.60 8.50 -9.16
CA ALA A 168 21.01 8.68 -9.49
C ALA A 168 21.14 9.17 -10.95
N PRO A 169 21.73 10.36 -11.22
CA PRO A 169 21.93 10.83 -12.58
C PRO A 169 22.87 9.87 -13.30
N ALA A 170 22.50 9.46 -14.53
CA ALA A 170 23.35 8.66 -15.40
C ALA A 170 24.76 9.29 -15.44
N PRO A 171 25.85 8.50 -15.33
CA PRO A 171 27.19 9.03 -15.46
C PRO A 171 27.30 9.73 -16.82
N ARG A 172 27.51 11.04 -16.80
CA ARG A 172 27.78 11.81 -18.02
C ARG A 172 29.10 11.31 -18.56
N GLU A 173 29.07 10.67 -19.73
CA GLU A 173 30.30 10.32 -20.44
C GLU A 173 31.13 11.60 -20.66
N PRO A 174 32.44 11.58 -20.37
CA PRO A 174 33.28 12.73 -20.65
C PRO A 174 33.33 12.93 -22.17
N THR A 175 32.78 14.04 -22.64
CA THR A 175 32.93 14.50 -24.02
C THR A 175 34.41 14.84 -24.23
N GLY A 176 35.12 13.96 -24.91
CA GLY A 176 36.44 14.22 -25.49
C GLY A 176 36.33 14.89 -26.84
#